data_AF-A0A0K8Q7L6-F1
#
_entry.id   AF-A0A0K8Q7L6-F1
#
_cell.length_a   1.000
_cell.length_b   1.000
_cell.length_c   1.000
_cell.angle_alpha   90.00
_cell.angle_beta   90.00
_cell.angle_gamma   90.00
#
_symmetry.space_group_name_H-M   'P 1'
#
loop_
_entity.id
_entity.type
_entity.pdbx_description
1 polymer ?
#
loop_
_entity_poly.entity_id
_entity_poly.type
_entity_poly.pdbx_seq_one_letter_code
_entity_poly.pdbx_strand_id
1 'polypeptide(L)'
;MSPAHFSRRFRAAYGETPYSYLMTRRIERAMALLRAGVSVTDACMAVGCTSLGSFSSRFAEVAGEPPSVYRSREHDAVNAMPACVAKVQSRPVRNASSRIGEAHRESAG
;
A
#
# COMPACT_ATOMS: atom_id res chain seq x y z
N MET A 1 19.21 -10.60 13.70
CA MET A 1 17.88 -11.25 13.69
C MET A 1 17.66 -11.87 12.30
N SER A 2 17.19 -13.13 12.21
CA SER A 2 16.91 -13.75 10.91
C SER A 2 15.61 -13.22 10.28
N PRO A 3 15.45 -13.28 8.94
CA PRO A 3 14.22 -12.83 8.27
C PRO A 3 12.95 -13.52 8.80
N ALA A 4 13.02 -14.82 9.10
CA ALA A 4 11.88 -15.55 9.64
C ALA A 4 11.48 -15.07 11.05
N HIS A 5 12.47 -14.79 11.91
CA HIS A 5 12.21 -14.24 13.23
C HIS A 5 11.62 -12.83 13.15
N PHE A 6 12.12 -11.98 12.24
CA PHE A 6 11.55 -10.66 11.98
C PHE A 6 10.09 -10.76 11.54
N SER A 7 9.78 -11.59 10.53
CA SER A 7 8.42 -11.72 10.01
C SER A 7 7.42 -12.17 11.09
N ARG A 8 7.80 -13.12 11.95
CA ARG A 8 6.95 -13.55 13.08
C ARG A 8 6.73 -12.42 14.09
N ARG A 9 7.79 -11.73 14.51
CA ARG A 9 7.71 -10.60 15.44
C ARG A 9 6.89 -9.44 14.87
N PHE A 10 7.05 -9.16 13.58
CA PHE A 10 6.31 -8.12 12.89
C PHE A 10 4.82 -8.46 12.82
N ARG A 11 4.47 -9.68 12.40
CA ARG A 11 3.06 -10.11 12.36
C ARG A 11 2.43 -10.11 13.75
N ALA A 12 3.17 -10.51 14.78
CA ALA A 12 2.68 -10.43 16.16
C ALA A 12 2.39 -8.99 16.62
N ALA A 13 3.18 -8.01 16.16
CA ALA A 13 3.00 -6.61 16.52
C ALA A 13 1.97 -5.85 15.64
N TYR A 14 1.86 -6.19 14.37
CA TYR A 14 1.11 -5.42 13.37
C TYR A 14 -0.07 -6.17 12.74
N GLY A 15 -0.23 -7.47 13.01
CA GLY A 15 -1.32 -8.30 12.49
C GLY A 15 -1.17 -8.74 11.02
N GLU A 16 -0.16 -8.27 10.30
CA GLU A 16 0.07 -8.60 8.89
C GLU A 16 1.55 -8.90 8.58
N THR A 17 1.85 -9.41 7.38
CA THR A 17 3.23 -9.67 6.98
C THR A 17 3.98 -8.37 6.66
N PRO A 18 5.32 -8.33 6.82
CA PRO A 18 6.10 -7.13 6.50
C PRO A 18 5.92 -6.61 5.07
N TYR A 19 5.88 -7.51 4.08
CA TYR A 19 5.69 -7.15 2.67
C TYR A 19 4.31 -6.52 2.45
N SER A 20 3.28 -7.12 3.05
CA SER A 20 1.91 -6.63 2.96
C SER A 20 1.86 -5.21 3.53
N TYR A 21 2.36 -5.00 4.74
CA TYR A 21 2.37 -3.69 5.40
C TYR A 21 3.08 -2.65 4.54
N LEU A 22 4.30 -2.97 4.08
CA LEU A 22 5.08 -2.07 3.24
C LEU A 22 4.34 -1.68 1.96
N MET A 23 3.66 -2.63 1.33
CA MET A 23 2.89 -2.35 0.12
C MET A 23 1.76 -1.35 0.39
N THR A 24 1.03 -1.46 1.50
CA THR A 24 0.04 -0.44 1.90
C THR A 24 0.67 0.93 2.01
N ARG A 25 1.83 1.03 2.69
CA ARG A 25 2.55 2.30 2.86
C ARG A 25 3.04 2.87 1.54
N ARG A 26 3.42 2.02 0.58
CA ARG A 26 3.76 2.44 -0.78
C ARG A 26 2.56 2.99 -1.53
N ILE A 27 1.40 2.34 -1.45
CA ILE A 27 0.17 2.85 -2.08
C ILE A 27 -0.27 4.18 -1.44
N GLU A 28 -0.22 4.29 -0.11
CA GLU A 28 -0.48 5.57 0.59
C GLU A 28 0.41 6.71 0.05
N ARG A 29 1.70 6.44 -0.15
CA ARG A 29 2.64 7.42 -0.71
C ARG A 29 2.31 7.72 -2.19
N ALA A 30 1.97 6.71 -2.98
CA ALA A 30 1.59 6.90 -4.37
C ALA A 30 0.34 7.77 -4.50
N MET A 31 -0.68 7.55 -3.66
CA MET A 31 -1.88 8.41 -3.62
C MET A 31 -1.51 9.88 -3.41
N ALA A 32 -0.61 10.17 -2.46
CA ALA A 32 -0.15 11.54 -2.23
C ALA A 32 0.59 12.15 -3.45
N LEU A 33 1.40 11.35 -4.15
CA LEU A 33 2.08 11.80 -5.37
C LEU A 33 1.09 12.08 -6.51
N LEU A 34 0.09 11.21 -6.69
CA LEU A 34 -0.94 11.38 -7.72
C LEU A 34 -1.78 12.63 -7.46
N ARG A 35 -2.15 12.91 -6.20
CA ARG A 35 -2.83 14.17 -5.81
C ARG A 35 -2.00 15.41 -6.11
N ALA A 36 -0.68 15.29 -6.02
CA ALA A 36 0.26 16.36 -6.38
C ALA A 36 0.53 16.45 -7.89
N GLY A 37 -0.18 15.69 -8.73
CA GLY A 37 -0.10 15.77 -10.18
C GLY A 37 0.95 14.87 -10.84
N VAL A 38 1.70 14.08 -10.06
CA VAL A 38 2.71 13.14 -10.59
C VAL A 38 2.04 12.11 -11.51
N SER A 39 2.74 11.67 -12.56
CA SER A 39 2.23 10.65 -13.47
C SER A 39 2.09 9.29 -12.76
N VAL A 40 1.23 8.41 -13.28
CA VAL A 40 1.07 7.04 -12.72
C VAL A 40 2.39 6.27 -12.77
N THR A 41 3.14 6.41 -13.86
CA THR A 41 4.45 5.76 -14.05
C THR A 41 5.47 6.28 -13.05
N ASP A 42 5.61 7.60 -12.92
CA ASP A 42 6.59 8.16 -12.00
C ASP A 42 6.24 7.85 -10.54
N ALA A 43 4.95 7.87 -10.19
CA ALA A 43 4.50 7.48 -8.86
C ALA A 43 4.85 6.01 -8.56
N CYS A 44 4.64 5.10 -9.52
CA CYS A 44 5.02 3.68 -9.40
C CYS A 44 6.53 3.51 -9.11
N MET A 45 7.38 4.20 -9.88
CA MET A 45 8.83 4.12 -9.73
C MET A 45 9.29 4.78 -8.42
N ALA A 46 8.72 5.93 -8.06
CA ALA A 46 9.07 6.68 -6.85
C ALA A 46 8.77 5.91 -5.55
N VAL A 47 7.79 5.01 -5.55
CA VAL A 47 7.48 4.16 -4.39
C VAL A 47 8.24 2.82 -4.41
N GLY A 48 9.14 2.62 -5.38
CA GLY A 48 9.97 1.43 -5.49
C GLY A 48 9.22 0.18 -5.95
N CYS A 49 8.14 0.36 -6.73
CA CYS A 49 7.53 -0.74 -7.47
C CYS A 49 8.26 -0.91 -8.82
N THR A 50 8.47 -2.16 -9.23
CA THR A 50 9.24 -2.51 -10.43
C THR A 50 8.37 -2.82 -11.64
N SER A 51 7.05 -2.87 -11.47
CA SER A 51 6.11 -3.10 -12.57
C SER A 51 4.84 -2.26 -12.42
N LEU A 52 4.48 -1.57 -13.50
CA LEU A 52 3.25 -0.78 -13.62
C LEU A 52 2.00 -1.63 -13.41
N GLY A 53 1.97 -2.85 -13.98
CA GLY A 53 0.83 -3.76 -13.85
C GLY A 53 0.58 -4.19 -12.40
N SER A 54 1.60 -4.71 -11.72
CA SER A 54 1.45 -5.13 -10.31
C SER A 54 1.16 -3.94 -9.39
N PHE A 55 1.78 -2.79 -9.65
CA PHE A 55 1.46 -1.54 -8.96
C PHE A 55 -0.02 -1.17 -9.13
N SER A 56 -0.54 -1.18 -10.37
CA SER A 56 -1.92 -0.78 -10.65
C SER A 56 -2.93 -1.70 -9.99
N SER A 57 -2.71 -3.03 -10.04
CA SER A 57 -3.59 -3.99 -9.38
C SER A 57 -3.57 -3.81 -7.86
N ARG A 58 -2.40 -3.62 -7.24
CA ARG A 58 -2.29 -3.37 -5.79
C ARG A 58 -2.84 -2.03 -5.38
N PHE A 59 -2.68 -1.01 -6.21
CA PHE A 59 -3.26 0.30 -5.99
C PHE A 59 -4.78 0.18 -5.94
N ALA A 60 -5.41 -0.47 -6.92
CA ALA A 60 -6.86 -0.66 -6.95
C ALA A 60 -7.36 -1.50 -5.76
N GLU A 61 -6.65 -2.57 -5.40
CA GLU A 61 -6.99 -3.41 -4.23
C GLU A 61 -7.01 -2.59 -2.93
N VAL A 62 -6.06 -1.66 -2.76
CA VAL A 62 -5.89 -0.90 -1.52
C VAL A 62 -6.72 0.39 -1.52
N ALA A 63 -6.75 1.14 -2.62
CA ALA A 63 -7.41 2.44 -2.73
C ALA A 63 -8.87 2.34 -3.20
N GLY A 64 -9.32 1.18 -3.68
CA GLY A 64 -10.67 0.94 -4.18
C GLY A 64 -10.89 1.32 -5.65
N GLU A 65 -9.93 1.97 -6.30
CA GLU A 65 -10.02 2.38 -7.71
C GLU A 65 -8.65 2.41 -8.39
N PRO A 66 -8.56 2.32 -9.74
CA PRO A 66 -7.30 2.37 -10.47
C PRO A 66 -6.54 3.70 -10.30
N PRO A 67 -5.18 3.70 -10.40
CA PRO A 67 -4.37 4.90 -10.16
C PRO A 67 -4.64 6.04 -11.16
N SER A 68 -5.03 5.73 -12.40
CA SER A 68 -5.40 6.75 -13.39
C SER A 68 -6.69 7.48 -13.00
N VAL A 69 -7.71 6.73 -12.58
CA VAL A 69 -9.00 7.26 -12.11
C VAL A 69 -8.79 8.08 -10.83
N TYR A 70 -8.03 7.52 -9.88
CA TYR A 70 -7.66 8.23 -8.66
C TYR A 70 -6.94 9.55 -8.96
N ARG A 71 -6.04 9.59 -9.95
CA ARG A 71 -5.34 10.83 -10.32
C ARG A 71 -6.28 11.87 -10.94
N SER A 72 -7.25 11.45 -11.75
CA SER A 72 -8.12 12.37 -12.49
C SER A 72 -9.25 12.99 -11.67
N ARG A 73 -9.61 12.40 -10.52
CA ARG A 73 -10.68 12.95 -9.67
C ARG A 73 -10.20 14.18 -8.89
N GLU A 74 -11.16 14.95 -8.40
CA GLU A 74 -10.91 16.10 -7.52
C GLU A 74 -10.40 15.65 -6.14
N HIS A 75 -9.43 16.40 -5.57
CA HIS A 75 -8.87 16.11 -4.24
C HIS A 75 -8.81 17.33 -3.32
N ASP A 76 -9.57 18.37 -3.62
CA ASP A 76 -9.46 19.69 -2.97
C ASP A 76 -9.61 19.59 -1.44
N ALA A 77 -10.56 18.78 -0.97
CA ALA A 77 -10.75 18.53 0.46
C ALA A 77 -9.51 17.93 1.14
N VAL A 78 -8.83 16.97 0.50
CA VAL A 78 -7.62 16.33 1.06
C VAL A 78 -6.41 17.23 0.91
N ASN A 79 -6.32 18.01 -0.18
CA ASN A 79 -5.24 18.95 -0.44
C ASN A 79 -5.30 20.18 0.48
N ALA A 80 -6.48 20.57 0.94
CA ALA A 80 -6.67 21.64 1.92
C ALA A 80 -6.25 21.24 3.35
N MET A 81 -6.14 19.94 3.65
CA MET A 81 -5.74 19.46 4.97
C MET A 81 -4.23 19.61 5.20
N PRO A 82 -3.77 19.93 6.43
CA PRO A 82 -2.37 19.77 6.80
C PRO A 82 -1.90 18.32 6.54
N ALA A 83 -0.64 18.15 6.14
CA ALA A 83 -0.12 16.85 5.69
C ALA A 83 -0.30 15.72 6.73
N CYS A 84 -0.19 16.02 8.03
CA CYS A 84 -0.44 15.03 9.09
C CYS A 84 -1.90 14.58 9.13
N VAL A 85 -2.85 15.49 8.97
CA VAL A 85 -4.29 15.22 8.96
C VAL A 85 -4.67 14.46 7.69
N ALA A 86 -4.21 14.93 6.52
CA ALA A 86 -4.43 14.26 5.25
C ALA A 86 -3.97 12.80 5.29
N LYS A 87 -2.80 12.54 5.88
CA LYS A 87 -2.25 11.19 6.03
C LYS A 87 -3.10 10.28 6.92
N VAL A 88 -3.70 10.81 7.99
CA VAL A 88 -4.57 10.04 8.89
C VAL A 88 -5.90 9.74 8.19
N GLN A 89 -6.50 10.76 7.57
CA GLN A 89 -7.83 10.64 6.95
C GLN A 89 -7.81 9.87 5.62
N SER A 90 -6.76 10.01 4.82
CA SER A 90 -6.65 9.31 3.54
C SER A 90 -6.04 7.92 3.66
N ARG A 91 -5.86 7.40 4.88
CA ARG A 91 -5.20 6.12 5.10
C ARG A 91 -6.13 4.98 4.66
N PRO A 92 -5.73 4.15 3.69
CA PRO A 92 -6.51 2.98 3.31
C PRO A 92 -6.62 2.02 4.50
N VAL A 93 -7.85 1.70 4.91
CA VAL A 93 -8.11 0.66 5.90
C VAL A 93 -8.05 -0.67 5.17
N ARG A 94 -7.07 -1.50 5.52
CA ARG A 94 -7.02 -2.86 5.00
C ARG A 94 -8.08 -3.71 5.68
N ASN A 95 -9.05 -4.18 4.90
CA ASN A 95 -9.82 -5.36 5.27
C ASN A 95 -8.89 -6.57 5.15
N ALA A 96 -8.69 -7.29 6.25
CA ALA A 96 -7.63 -8.30 6.44
C ALA A 96 -7.73 -9.56 5.54
N SER A 97 -8.50 -9.53 4.45
CA SER A 97 -8.83 -10.69 3.61
C SER A 97 -8.11 -10.72 2.26
N SER A 98 -6.87 -10.23 2.16
CA SER A 98 -6.09 -10.40 0.92
C SER A 98 -5.44 -11.80 0.89
N ARG A 99 -6.10 -12.70 0.15
CA ARG A 99 -5.80 -14.11 -0.16
C ARG A 99 -4.40 -14.33 -0.76
N ILE A 100 -3.33 -14.20 0.02
CA ILE A 100 -2.07 -14.88 -0.27
C ILE A 100 -1.96 -16.01 0.74
N GLY A 101 -2.45 -17.18 0.33
CA GLY A 101 -2.39 -18.41 1.11
C GLY A 101 -0.98 -18.64 1.63
N GLU A 102 -0.92 -18.98 2.91
CA GLU A 102 0.29 -19.36 3.63
C GLU A 102 0.88 -20.64 3.01
N ALA A 103 1.64 -20.51 1.93
CA ALA A 103 2.51 -21.58 1.46
C ALA A 103 3.84 -21.46 2.18
N HIS A 104 3.94 -21.99 3.41
CA HIS A 104 5.15 -22.66 3.90
C HIS A 104 4.96 -23.39 5.26
N ARG A 105 4.95 -24.74 5.15
CA ARG A 105 5.39 -25.78 6.10
C ARG A 105 4.55 -26.09 7.34
N GLU A 106 3.62 -27.03 7.16
CA GLU A 106 3.60 -28.23 8.00
C GLU A 106 4.79 -29.12 7.61
N SER A 107 5.79 -29.17 8.48
CA SER A 107 6.83 -30.21 8.52
C SER A 107 7.42 -30.18 9.92
N ALA A 108 6.74 -30.84 10.86
CA ALA A 108 7.27 -31.45 12.07
C ALA A 108 6.08 -31.94 12.92
N GLY A 109 5.98 -33.25 13.10
CA GLY A 109 4.97 -33.95 13.89
C GLY A 109 4.81 -35.37 13.38
#